data_AF-A0A954NVF4-F1
#
_entry.id   AF-A0A954NVF4-F1
#
_cell.length_a   1.000
_cell.length_b   1.000
_cell.length_c   1.000
_cell.angle_alpha   90.00
_cell.angle_beta   90.00
_cell.angle_gamma   90.00
#
_symmetry.space_group_name_H-M   'P 1'
#
loop_
_entity.id
_entity.type
_entity.pdbx_description
1 polymer ?
#
loop_
_entity_poly.entity_id
_entity_poly.type
_entity_poly.pdbx_seq_one_letter_code
_entity_poly.pdbx_strand_id
1 'polypeptide(L)' 'MEKVLDVYQQSYDERHVLVCMDEASKQVVADVEPALPMCPGHPRRVDHHYERKDVRALFMFFDPLRGWRRVSSRRSRT' A
#
# COMPACT_ATOMS: atom_id res chain seq x y z
N MET A 1 14.44 -8.82 -15.59
CA MET A 1 12.98 -8.60 -15.69
C MET A 1 12.31 -9.72 -16.48
N GLU A 2 12.89 -10.13 -17.62
CA GLU A 2 12.33 -11.18 -18.50
C GLU A 2 12.00 -12.50 -17.80
N LYS A 3 12.93 -13.10 -17.03
CA LYS A 3 12.66 -14.35 -16.28
C LYS A 3 11.49 -14.26 -15.29
N VAL A 4 11.18 -13.06 -14.80
CA VAL A 4 10.02 -12.85 -13.92
C VAL A 4 8.73 -12.82 -14.73
N LEU A 5 8.76 -12.20 -15.92
CA LEU A 5 7.63 -12.17 -16.85
C LEU A 5 7.26 -13.58 -17.34
N ASP A 6 8.25 -14.45 -17.56
CA ASP A 6 8.01 -15.85 -17.92
C ASP A 6 7.16 -16.56 -16.86
N VAL A 7 7.39 -16.29 -15.57
CA VAL A 7 6.61 -16.85 -14.46
C VAL A 7 5.17 -16.34 -14.48
N TYR A 8 4.93 -15.07 -14.82
CA TYR A 8 3.57 -14.53 -14.98
C TYR A 8 2.81 -15.14 -16.18
N GLN A 9 3.52 -15.69 -17.18
CA GLN A 9 2.91 -16.32 -18.35
C GLN A 9 2.65 -17.83 -18.17
N GLN A 10 3.14 -18.42 -17.09
CA GLN A 10 2.91 -19.84 -16.83
C GLN A 10 1.42 -20.13 -16.60
N SER A 11 0.98 -21.30 -17.05
CA SER A 11 -0.35 -21.80 -16.70
C SER A 11 -0.46 -21.95 -15.19
N TYR A 12 -1.61 -21.57 -14.65
CA TYR A 12 -1.87 -21.66 -13.23
C TYR A 12 -1.83 -23.13 -12.74
N ASP A 13 -1.06 -23.39 -11.68
CA ASP A 13 -0.97 -24.68 -10.99
C ASP A 13 -1.30 -24.48 -9.50
N GLU A 14 -2.32 -25.19 -9.00
CA GLU A 14 -2.75 -25.08 -7.61
C GLU A 14 -1.70 -25.54 -6.59
N ARG A 15 -0.78 -26.42 -7.01
CA ARG A 15 0.35 -26.90 -6.19
C ARG A 15 1.52 -25.91 -6.18
N HIS A 16 1.60 -25.03 -7.19
CA HIS A 16 2.67 -24.05 -7.36
C HIS A 16 2.08 -22.67 -7.65
N VAL A 17 1.61 -22.02 -6.59
CA VAL A 17 0.97 -20.72 -6.70
C VAL A 17 1.93 -19.59 -7.02
N LEU A 18 1.44 -18.60 -7.76
CA LEU A 18 2.13 -17.34 -7.96
C LEU A 18 1.96 -16.46 -6.72
N VAL A 19 3.07 -16.18 -6.05
CA VAL A 19 3.11 -15.19 -4.97
C VAL A 19 4.01 -14.03 -5.39
N CYS A 20 3.41 -12.85 -5.49
CA CYS A 20 4.10 -11.59 -5.69
C CYS A 20 4.49 -11.01 -4.34
N MET A 21 5.63 -10.31 -4.27
CA MET A 21 6.09 -9.60 -3.08
C MET A 21 6.43 -8.17 -3.47
N ASP A 22 6.02 -7.23 -2.64
CA ASP A 22 6.42 -5.83 -2.76
C ASP A 22 6.69 -5.21 -1.38
N GLU A 23 7.49 -4.15 -1.36
CA GLU A 23 7.83 -3.39 -0.17
C GLU A 23 7.62 -1.89 -0.42
N ALA A 24 7.03 -1.19 0.56
CA ALA A 24 6.91 0.25 0.52
C ALA A 24 7.27 0.89 1.87
N SER A 25 8.02 1.99 1.83
CA SER A 25 8.18 2.88 2.98
C SER A 25 7.05 3.91 2.99
N LYS A 26 6.18 3.84 4.00
CA LYS A 26 5.03 4.74 4.13
C LYS A 26 5.19 5.69 5.30
N GLN A 27 5.10 6.98 5.02
CA GLN A 27 4.97 8.00 6.05
C GLN A 27 3.57 7.97 6.63
N VAL A 28 3.49 7.94 7.96
CA VAL A 28 2.25 8.14 8.71
C VAL A 28 2.18 9.63 9.03
N VAL A 29 1.19 10.31 8.46
CA VAL A 29 0.98 11.75 8.60
C VAL A 29 -0.39 12.04 9.17
N ALA A 30 -0.52 13.17 9.85
CA ALA A 30 -1.78 13.69 10.35
C ALA A 30 -1.96 15.15 9.91
N ASP A 31 -3.20 15.59 9.74
CA ASP A 31 -3.51 16.98 9.50
C ASP A 31 -3.10 17.80 10.74
N VAL A 32 -2.49 18.97 10.53
CA VAL A 32 -2.15 19.88 11.65
C VAL A 32 -3.42 20.48 12.25
N GLU A 33 -4.37 20.82 11.39
CA GLU A 33 -5.66 21.39 11.75
C GLU A 33 -6.80 20.58 11.13
N PRO A 34 -7.97 20.48 11.79
CA PRO A 34 -9.12 19.79 11.23
C PRO A 34 -9.62 20.48 9.95
N ALA A 35 -10.06 19.68 8.99
CA ALA A 35 -10.65 20.18 7.75
C ALA A 35 -11.88 21.05 8.04
N LEU A 36 -12.05 22.14 7.27
CA LEU A 36 -13.23 22.97 7.34
C LEU A 36 -14.46 22.19 6.82
N PRO A 37 -15.61 22.29 7.50
CA PRO A 37 -16.81 21.57 7.10
C PRO A 37 -17.34 22.05 5.75
N MET A 38 -18.05 21.17 5.05
CA MET A 38 -18.73 21.54 3.81
C MET A 38 -19.91 22.46 4.09
N CYS A 39 -20.16 23.41 3.19
CA CYS A 39 -21.41 24.16 3.15
C CYS A 39 -21.84 24.43 1.69
N PRO A 40 -23.10 24.80 1.42
CA PRO A 40 -23.53 25.09 0.07
C PRO A 40 -22.60 26.08 -0.65
N GLY A 41 -22.15 25.72 -1.85
CA GLY A 41 -21.19 26.51 -2.63
C GLY A 41 -19.72 26.39 -2.20
N HIS A 42 -19.42 25.67 -1.10
CA HIS A 42 -18.04 25.50 -0.61
C HIS A 42 -17.72 24.03 -0.33
N PRO A 43 -16.83 23.41 -1.12
CA PRO A 43 -16.41 22.04 -0.87
C PRO A 43 -15.59 21.94 0.43
N ARG A 44 -15.37 20.71 0.91
CA ARG A 44 -14.49 20.45 2.07
C ARG A 44 -13.10 21.01 1.75
N ARG A 45 -12.55 21.81 2.67
CA ARG A 45 -11.20 22.37 2.55
C ARG A 45 -10.29 21.75 3.60
N VAL A 46 -9.20 21.17 3.15
CA VAL A 46 -8.15 20.58 3.99
C VAL A 46 -6.92 21.47 3.85
N ASP A 47 -6.26 21.79 4.96
CA ASP A 47 -4.99 22.49 4.88
C ASP A 47 -3.90 21.55 4.35
N HIS A 48 -2.90 22.11 3.67
CA HIS A 48 -1.79 21.39 3.07
C HIS A 48 -0.68 21.06 4.09
N HIS A 49 -0.65 21.73 5.24
CA HIS A 49 0.28 21.42 6.32
C HIS A 49 -0.07 20.08 6.96
N TYR A 50 0.96 19.26 7.19
CA TYR A 50 0.83 17.99 7.87
C TYR A 50 1.92 17.82 8.93
N GLU A 51 1.62 17.04 9.96
CA GLU A 51 2.59 16.59 10.93
C GLU A 51 3.03 15.16 10.58
N ARG A 52 4.35 14.94 10.43
CA ARG A 52 4.89 13.59 10.25
C ARG A 52 4.94 12.88 11.60
N LYS A 53 4.13 11.84 11.77
CA LYS A 53 4.03 11.06 13.01
C LYS A 53 4.98 9.86 13.05
N ASP A 54 5.20 9.20 11.90
CA ASP A 54 6.04 8.01 11.84
C ASP A 54 6.44 7.67 10.40
N VAL A 55 7.34 6.69 10.24
CA VAL A 55 7.61 6.01 8.98
C VAL A 55 7.56 4.51 9.22
N ARG A 56 6.86 3.78 8.36
CA ARG A 56 6.69 2.33 8.47
C ARG A 56 7.13 1.62 7.20
N ALA A 57 7.83 0.50 7.36
CA ALA A 57 8.09 -0.44 6.29
C ALA A 57 6.89 -1.38 6.16
N LEU A 58 6.26 -1.36 4.99
CA LEU A 58 5.16 -2.26 4.63
C LEU A 58 5.71 -3.39 3.76
N PHE A 59 5.42 -4.62 4.13
CA PHE A 59 5.68 -5.79 3.31
C PHE A 59 4.36 -6.41 2.89
N MET A 60 4.17 -6.57 1.59
CA MET A 60 2.97 -7.17 1.01
C MET A 60 3.34 -8.42 0.24
N PHE A 61 2.59 -9.49 0.49
CA PHE A 61 2.58 -10.70 -0.31
C PHE A 61 1.17 -10.89 -0.86
N PHE A 62 1.03 -11.23 -2.14
CA PHE A 62 -0.29 -11.46 -2.73
C PHE A 62 -0.26 -12.48 -3.84
N ASP A 63 -1.39 -13.15 -4.02
CA ASP A 63 -1.70 -14.02 -5.15
C ASP A 63 -2.78 -13.31 -5.99
N PRO A 64 -2.45 -12.82 -7.19
CA PRO A 64 -3.39 -12.07 -8.01
C PRO A 64 -4.54 -12.91 -8.56
N LEU A 65 -4.38 -14.23 -8.68
CA LEU A 65 -5.37 -15.13 -9.26
C LEU A 65 -6.37 -15.62 -8.21
N ARG A 66 -5.91 -15.82 -6.97
CA ARG A 66 -6.77 -16.24 -5.85
C ARG A 66 -7.42 -15.08 -5.09
N GLY A 67 -7.00 -13.84 -5.35
CA GLY A 67 -7.46 -12.67 -4.60
C GLY A 67 -6.99 -12.68 -3.13
N TRP A 68 -5.90 -13.38 -2.83
CA TRP A 68 -5.33 -13.46 -1.49
C TRP A 68 -4.23 -12.40 -1.31
N ARG A 69 -4.16 -11.79 -0.13
CA ARG A 69 -3.04 -10.94 0.26
C ARG A 69 -2.77 -11.00 1.75
N ARG A 70 -1.50 -10.80 2.11
CA ARG A 70 -1.03 -10.56 3.47
C ARG A 70 -0.17 -9.30 3.48
N VAL A 71 -0.48 -8.39 4.40
CA VAL A 71 0.29 -7.17 4.61
C VAL A 71 0.80 -7.15 6.05
N SER A 72 2.06 -6.77 6.23
CA SER A 72 2.64 -6.52 7.54
C SER A 72 3.29 -5.15 7.58
N SER A 73 3.29 -4.53 8.76
CA SER A 73 3.92 -3.23 9.00
C SER A 73 4.97 -3.37 10.09
N ARG A 74 6.16 -2.81 9.85
CA ARG A 74 7.29 -2.77 10.79
C ARG A 74 7.79 -1.33 10.94
N ARG A 75 8.51 -1.05 12.03
CA ARG A 75 9.18 0.26 12.22
C ARG A 75 10.35 0.43 11.25
N SER A 76 11.12 -0.62 11.04
CA SER A 76 12.27 -0.69 10.13
C SER A 76 12.14 -1.87 9.18
N ARG A 77 12.93 -1.85 8.11
CA ARG A 77 13.04 -2.96 7.15
C ARG A 77 13.72 -4.20 7.76
N THR A 78 14.74 -3.97 8.60
CA THR A 78 15.46 -4.99 9.37
C THR A 78 14.76 -5.28 10.68
#